data_AF-A0A972AWS5-F1
#
_entry.id   AF-A0A972AWS5-F1
#
_cell.length_a   1.000
_cell.length_b   1.000
_cell.length_c   1.000
_cell.angle_alpha   90.00
_cell.angle_beta   90.00
_cell.angle_gamma   90.00
#
_symmetry.space_group_name_H-M   'P 1'
#
loop_
_entity.id
_entity.type
_entity.pdbx_description
1 polymer ?
#
loop_
_entity_poly.entity_id
_entity_poly.type
_entity_poly.pdbx_seq_one_letter_code
_entity_poly.pdbx_strand_id
1 'polypeptide(L)'
;IIRVAGINRYETSYEIAKRNKKENIVFASGENFPDALASAAFAKSVNANLVLLGKVFTAQNQELVNESLKNYVVGGKVAIDPDLIPADKTIIAGDNRYQTSTLIADTL
;
A
#
# COMPACT_ATOMS: atom_id res chain seq x y z
N ILE A 1 -21.28 -16.40 7.02
CA ILE A 1 -20.29 -15.87 6.03
C ILE A 1 -20.25 -14.36 6.19
N ILE A 2 -19.08 -13.73 6.30
CA ILE A 2 -18.96 -12.26 6.38
C ILE A 2 -18.25 -11.77 5.12
N ARG A 3 -18.89 -10.88 4.35
CA ARG A 3 -18.31 -10.22 3.18
C ARG A 3 -17.55 -8.97 3.63
N VAL A 4 -16.34 -8.77 3.10
CA VAL A 4 -15.57 -7.53 3.24
C VAL A 4 -15.40 -6.96 1.83
N ALA A 5 -16.05 -5.84 1.55
CA ALA A 5 -16.04 -5.21 0.23
C ALA A 5 -16.51 -3.76 0.35
N GLY A 6 -15.92 -2.89 -0.47
CA GLY A 6 -16.40 -1.53 -0.73
C GLY A 6 -16.97 -1.39 -2.14
N ILE A 7 -17.29 -0.16 -2.56
CA ILE A 7 -17.83 0.12 -3.90
C ILE A 7 -16.79 -0.09 -5.01
N ASN A 8 -15.51 0.01 -4.66
CA ASN A 8 -14.39 -0.12 -5.57
C ASN A 8 -13.19 -0.80 -4.88
N ARG A 9 -12.09 -0.97 -5.63
CA ARG A 9 -10.87 -1.63 -5.14
C ARG A 9 -10.19 -0.87 -3.99
N TYR A 10 -10.28 0.46 -3.97
CA TYR A 10 -9.68 1.31 -2.95
C TYR A 10 -10.45 1.14 -1.63
N GLU A 11 -11.77 1.28 -1.67
CA GLU A 11 -12.63 1.08 -0.50
C GLU A 11 -12.56 -0.35 0.02
N THR A 12 -12.50 -1.34 -0.87
CA THR A 12 -12.32 -2.74 -0.44
C THR A 12 -11.00 -2.93 0.32
N SER A 13 -9.90 -2.33 -0.15
CA SER A 13 -8.62 -2.40 0.56
C SER A 13 -8.65 -1.69 1.92
N TYR A 14 -9.37 -0.57 2.00
CA TYR A 14 -9.61 0.15 3.25
C TYR A 14 -10.42 -0.69 4.25
N GLU A 15 -11.53 -1.30 3.83
CA GLU A 15 -12.36 -2.16 4.69
C GLU A 15 -11.58 -3.37 5.21
N ILE A 16 -10.70 -3.95 4.37
CA ILE A 16 -9.78 -5.02 4.80
C ILE A 16 -8.80 -4.50 5.85
N ALA A 17 -8.21 -3.32 5.63
CA ALA A 17 -7.26 -2.71 6.55
C ALA A 17 -7.90 -2.38 7.91
N LYS A 18 -9.13 -1.85 7.94
CA LYS A 18 -9.86 -1.60 9.19
C LYS A 18 -10.19 -2.87 9.96
N ARG A 19 -10.50 -3.95 9.26
CA ARG A 19 -10.80 -5.23 9.88
C ARG A 19 -9.56 -5.89 10.49
N ASN A 20 -8.42 -5.76 9.81
CA ASN A 20 -7.16 -6.33 10.26
C ASN A 20 -6.37 -5.29 11.05
N LYS A 21 -6.34 -5.41 12.38
CA LYS A 21 -5.57 -4.51 13.25
C LYS A 21 -4.07 -4.78 13.17
N LYS A 22 -3.48 -4.52 12.00
CA LYS A 22 -2.04 -4.53 11.79
C LYS A 22 -1.48 -3.14 12.02
N GLU A 23 -0.28 -3.09 12.57
CA GLU A 23 0.38 -1.86 12.99
C GLU A 23 0.98 -1.07 11.83
N ASN A 24 1.28 -1.75 10.71
CA ASN A 24 1.97 -1.14 9.58
C ASN A 24 1.07 -1.08 8.34
N ILE A 25 1.37 -0.16 7.42
CA ILE A 25 0.67 -0.01 6.16
C ILE A 25 1.64 0.01 4.99
N VAL A 26 1.34 -0.78 3.97
CA VAL A 26 1.99 -0.74 2.66
C VAL A 26 0.99 -0.14 1.68
N PHE A 27 1.34 0.99 1.09
CA PHE A 27 0.59 1.63 0.02
C PHE A 27 1.12 1.16 -1.34
N ALA A 28 0.21 0.75 -2.21
CA ALA A 28 0.53 0.36 -3.59
C ALA A 28 -0.49 0.94 -4.57
N SER A 29 -0.09 1.12 -5.84
CA SER A 29 -0.96 1.73 -6.85
C SER A 29 -2.14 0.82 -7.16
N GLY A 30 -3.36 1.34 -7.12
CA GLY A 30 -4.53 0.62 -7.63
C GLY A 30 -4.67 0.67 -9.15
N GLU A 31 -3.82 1.45 -9.84
CA GLU A 31 -3.82 1.62 -11.30
C GLU A 31 -2.72 0.78 -11.96
N ASN A 32 -1.52 0.72 -11.38
CA ASN A 32 -0.38 -0.05 -11.91
C ASN A 32 -0.13 -1.35 -11.13
N PHE A 33 -0.78 -2.41 -11.58
CA PHE A 33 -0.91 -3.70 -10.89
C PHE A 33 0.39 -4.50 -10.59
N PRO A 34 1.46 -4.49 -11.42
CA PRO A 34 2.62 -5.35 -11.19
C PRO A 34 3.34 -5.10 -9.86
N ASP A 35 3.51 -3.82 -9.49
CA ASP A 35 4.17 -3.44 -8.24
C ASP A 35 3.28 -3.78 -7.03
N ALA A 36 1.96 -3.62 -7.17
CA ALA A 36 0.95 -3.99 -6.18
C ALA A 36 0.90 -5.49 -5.88
N LEU A 37 1.12 -6.32 -6.90
CA LEU A 37 1.14 -7.77 -6.74
C LEU A 37 2.35 -8.23 -5.91
N ALA A 38 3.54 -7.70 -6.23
CA ALA A 38 4.76 -8.03 -5.50
C ALA A 38 4.73 -7.49 -4.05
N SER A 39 4.06 -6.37 -3.80
CA SER A 39 3.93 -5.80 -2.45
C SER A 39 3.10 -6.65 -1.49
N ALA A 40 2.26 -7.58 -1.97
CA ALA A 40 1.48 -8.44 -1.08
C ALA A 40 2.37 -9.35 -0.22
N ALA A 41 3.46 -9.88 -0.79
CA ALA A 41 4.42 -10.70 -0.05
C ALA A 41 5.16 -9.86 1.00
N PHE A 42 5.61 -8.66 0.63
CA PHE A 42 6.25 -7.71 1.52
C PHE A 42 5.32 -7.25 2.66
N ALA A 43 4.07 -6.89 2.35
CA ALA A 43 3.08 -6.52 3.36
C ALA A 43 2.87 -7.65 4.39
N LYS A 44 3.02 -8.91 3.98
CA LYS A 44 3.00 -10.02 4.92
C LYS A 44 4.26 -10.08 5.79
N SER A 45 5.46 -9.89 5.23
CA SER A 45 6.72 -9.97 5.98
C SER A 45 6.84 -8.89 7.05
N VAL A 46 6.39 -7.65 6.75
CA VAL A 46 6.41 -6.54 7.71
C VAL A 46 5.15 -6.44 8.57
N ASN A 47 4.30 -7.48 8.59
CA ASN A 47 3.02 -7.48 9.30
C ASN A 47 2.17 -6.22 9.04
N ALA A 48 2.02 -5.85 7.77
CA ALA A 48 1.30 -4.66 7.33
C ALA A 48 -0.01 -4.99 6.57
N ASN A 49 -0.92 -4.01 6.55
CA ASN A 49 -2.06 -4.00 5.64
C ASN A 49 -1.63 -3.45 4.27
N LEU A 50 -2.06 -4.09 3.19
CA LEU A 50 -1.87 -3.59 1.83
C LEU A 50 -3.07 -2.71 1.45
N VAL A 51 -2.81 -1.42 1.20
CA VAL A 51 -3.83 -0.41 0.89
C VAL A 51 -3.57 0.13 -0.50
N LEU A 52 -4.61 0.16 -1.32
CA LEU A 52 -4.49 0.67 -2.69
C LEU A 52 -4.77 2.17 -2.72
N LEU A 53 -3.86 2.94 -3.34
CA LEU A 53 -4.05 4.36 -3.58
C LEU A 53 -4.40 4.61 -5.05
N GLY A 54 -5.34 5.54 -5.26
CA GLY A 54 -5.56 6.19 -6.54
C GLY A 54 -4.83 7.53 -6.61
N LYS A 55 -5.19 8.37 -7.58
CA LYS A 55 -4.59 9.71 -7.77
C LYS A 55 -4.95 10.72 -6.68
N VAL A 56 -5.98 10.45 -5.89
CA VAL A 56 -6.47 11.35 -4.84
C VAL A 56 -6.27 10.67 -3.49
N PHE A 57 -5.65 11.40 -2.56
CA PHE A 57 -5.55 10.97 -1.17
C PHE A 57 -6.84 11.35 -0.43
N THR A 58 -7.53 10.36 0.13
CA THR A 58 -8.83 10.55 0.79
C THR A 58 -8.66 10.64 2.31
N ALA A 59 -9.70 11.11 3.00
CA ALA A 59 -9.75 11.12 4.46
C ALA A 59 -9.63 9.71 5.07
N GLN A 60 -10.12 8.68 4.39
CA GLN A 60 -9.97 7.27 4.79
C GLN A 60 -8.51 6.83 4.77
N ASN A 61 -7.74 7.26 3.77
CA ASN A 61 -6.31 6.99 3.71
C ASN A 61 -5.58 7.72 4.84
N GLN A 62 -6.00 8.95 5.16
CA GLN A 62 -5.44 9.72 6.28
C GLN A 62 -5.69 9.04 7.63
N GLU A 63 -6.91 8.54 7.86
CA GLU A 63 -7.27 7.78 9.07
C GLU A 63 -6.31 6.60 9.27
N LEU A 64 -6.11 5.81 8.22
CA LEU A 64 -5.19 4.68 8.22
C LEU A 64 -3.74 5.09 8.51
N VAL A 65 -3.26 6.18 7.91
CA VAL A 65 -1.91 6.72 8.19
C VAL A 65 -1.76 7.10 9.67
N ASN A 66 -2.77 7.76 10.23
CA ASN A 66 -2.73 8.23 11.63
C ASN A 66 -2.71 7.07 12.64
N GLU A 67 -3.31 5.93 12.28
CA GLU A 67 -3.35 4.73 13.13
C GLU A 67 -2.11 3.82 12.96
N SER A 68 -1.31 4.06 11.92
CA SER A 68 -0.14 3.25 11.60
C SER A 68 1.11 3.65 12.40
N LEU A 69 1.96 2.66 12.71
CA LEU A 69 3.31 2.87 13.26
C LEU A 69 4.34 3.14 12.15
N LYS A 70 4.24 2.42 11.02
CA LYS A 70 5.12 2.60 9.86
C LYS A 70 4.34 2.54 8.56
N ASN A 71 4.72 3.44 7.64
CA ASN A 71 4.16 3.52 6.30
C ASN A 71 5.23 3.16 5.26
N TYR A 72 4.86 2.31 4.31
CA TYR A 72 5.68 1.96 3.17
C TYR A 72 4.94 2.31 1.88
N VAL A 73 5.68 2.70 0.86
CA VAL A 73 5.14 2.94 -0.48
C VAL A 73 5.86 2.03 -1.44
N VAL A 74 5.10 1.22 -2.18
CA VAL A 74 5.63 0.31 -3.18
C VAL A 74 5.16 0.73 -4.56
N GLY A 75 6.14 0.99 -5.43
CA GLY A 75 5.94 1.51 -6.78
C GLY A 75 6.51 2.91 -6.96
N GLY A 76 6.99 3.19 -8.18
CA GLY A 76 7.61 4.47 -8.51
C GLY A 76 6.62 5.63 -8.54
N LYS A 77 7.15 6.87 -8.67
CA LYS A 77 6.36 8.12 -8.74
C LYS A 77 5.28 8.12 -9.82
N VAL A 78 5.49 7.35 -10.89
CA VAL A 78 4.53 7.18 -11.99
C VAL A 78 3.30 6.38 -11.54
N ALA A 79 3.46 5.48 -10.57
CA ALA A 79 2.41 4.58 -10.08
C ALA A 79 1.67 5.15 -8.87
N ILE A 80 2.41 5.71 -7.91
CA ILE A 80 1.91 6.46 -6.75
C ILE A 80 2.74 7.71 -6.63
N ASP A 81 2.07 8.86 -6.46
CA ASP A 81 2.74 10.04 -5.96
C ASP A 81 2.95 9.89 -4.43
N PRO A 82 4.21 9.73 -3.96
CA PRO A 82 4.48 9.53 -2.55
C PRO A 82 4.12 10.75 -1.71
N ASP A 83 4.06 11.94 -2.31
CA ASP A 83 3.75 13.20 -1.60
C ASP A 83 2.28 13.26 -1.16
N LEU A 84 1.43 12.40 -1.73
CA LEU A 84 0.06 12.17 -1.25
C LEU A 84 0.00 11.64 0.18
N ILE A 85 1.04 10.96 0.66
CA ILE A 85 1.09 10.40 2.02
C ILE A 85 1.83 11.39 2.93
N PRO A 86 1.15 12.01 3.91
CA PRO A 86 1.74 13.10 4.70
C PRO A 86 2.58 12.66 5.91
N ALA A 87 2.74 11.35 6.12
CA ALA A 87 3.57 10.79 7.18
C ALA A 87 4.96 10.36 6.69
N ASP A 88 5.87 10.12 7.66
CA ASP A 88 7.15 9.48 7.38
C ASP A 88 6.93 8.10 6.74
N LYS A 89 7.67 7.83 5.67
CA LYS A 89 7.41 6.73 4.75
C LYS A 89 8.69 6.20 4.12
N THR A 90 8.77 4.88 3.99
CA THR A 90 9.84 4.22 3.23
C THR A 90 9.34 3.89 1.83
N ILE A 91 10.06 4.32 0.79
CA ILE A 91 9.68 4.09 -0.60
C ILE A 91 10.53 2.95 -1.17
N ILE A 92 9.87 1.95 -1.76
CA ILE A 92 10.48 0.83 -2.47
C ILE A 92 10.04 0.91 -3.93
N ALA A 93 10.94 1.39 -4.80
CA ALA A 93 10.68 1.55 -6.22
C ALA A 93 11.98 1.47 -7.01
N GLY A 94 11.97 0.70 -8.10
CA GLY A 94 13.01 0.74 -9.13
C GLY A 94 12.59 1.57 -10.35
N ASP A 95 13.48 1.69 -11.33
CA ASP A 95 13.22 2.37 -12.61
C ASP A 95 12.16 1.62 -13.44
N ASN A 96 11.96 0.34 -13.15
CA ASN A 96 10.97 -0.51 -13.80
C ASN A 96 10.46 -1.62 -12.85
N ARG A 97 9.38 -2.28 -13.25
CA ARG A 97 8.71 -3.36 -12.49
C ARG A 97 9.63 -4.52 -12.09
N TYR A 98 10.67 -4.80 -12.88
CA TYR A 98 11.61 -5.88 -12.58
C TYR A 98 12.54 -5.48 -11.44
N GLN A 99 13.10 -4.27 -11.50
CA GLN A 99 13.92 -3.74 -10.42
C GLN A 99 13.11 -3.54 -9.13
N THR A 100 11.88 -3.03 -9.21
CA THR A 100 10.99 -2.96 -8.03
C THR A 100 10.79 -4.35 -7.41
N SER A 101 10.56 -5.38 -8.22
CA SER A 101 10.44 -6.75 -7.72
C SER A 101 11.71 -7.27 -7.07
N THR A 102 12.89 -6.94 -7.59
CA THR A 102 14.18 -7.30 -6.96
C THR A 102 14.35 -6.59 -5.63
N LEU A 103 14.10 -5.27 -5.57
CA LEU A 103 14.18 -4.51 -4.33
C LEU A 103 13.23 -5.04 -3.27
N ILE A 104 12.00 -5.41 -3.66
CA ILE A 104 11.04 -6.06 -2.77
C ILE A 104 11.61 -7.39 -2.25
N ALA A 105 12.19 -8.22 -3.13
CA ALA A 105 12.76 -9.50 -2.73
C ALA A 105 13.95 -9.34 -1.76
N ASP A 106 14.79 -8.32 -1.94
CA ASP A 106 15.91 -8.02 -1.04
C ASP A 106 15.45 -7.50 0.34
N THR A 107 14.19 -7.03 0.44
CA THR A 107 13.58 -6.56 1.70
C THR A 107 12.77 -7.61 2.46
N LEU A 108 12.63 -8.83 1.92
CA LEU A 108 11.97 -9.96 2.57
C LEU A 108 12.90 -10.65 3.58
#